data_AF-Q9B7H4-F1
#
_entry.id   AF-Q9B7H4-F1
#
_cell.length_a   1.000
_cell.length_b   1.000
_cell.length_c   1.000
_cell.angle_alpha   90.00
_cell.angle_beta   90.00
_cell.angle_gamma   90.00
#
_symmetry.space_group_name_H-M   'P 1'
#
loop_
_entity.id
_entity.type
_entity.pdbx_description
1 polymer ?
#
loop_
_entity_poly.entity_id
_entity_poly.type
_entity_poly.pdbx_seq_one_letter_code
_entity_poly.pdbx_strand_id
1 'polypeptide(L)'
;MNSATSTTSLSHMWNKVPFITTLNLTTMLSLGGLPPLTGFLPKWVIIQEMTKNDNIFMPTLMTLLALLSLYFYTRIAYTTSLTMFPTTNNMKMKWQFKNSKQMMYLP
;
A
#
# COMPACT_ATOMS: atom_id res chain seq x y z
N MET A 1 -18.01 6.48 -12.02
CA MET A 1 -17.00 5.46 -11.68
C MET A 1 -15.68 5.90 -12.28
N ASN A 2 -14.71 6.33 -11.46
CA ASN A 2 -13.33 6.41 -11.93
C ASN A 2 -12.59 5.32 -11.17
N SER A 3 -12.58 4.11 -11.72
CA SER A 3 -11.66 3.07 -11.27
C SER A 3 -10.25 3.57 -11.59
N ALA A 4 -9.48 3.88 -10.54
CA ALA A 4 -8.07 4.21 -10.71
C ALA A 4 -7.31 2.90 -10.96
N THR A 5 -7.24 2.45 -12.22
CA THR A 5 -6.60 1.19 -12.61
C THR A 5 -5.11 1.35 -12.89
N SER A 6 -4.64 2.57 -13.12
CA SER A 6 -3.22 2.89 -13.34
C SER A 6 -2.60 3.64 -12.15
N THR A 7 -1.29 3.49 -11.95
CA THR A 7 -0.53 4.22 -10.91
C THR A 7 -0.65 5.75 -11.06
N THR A 8 -0.72 6.24 -12.30
CA THR A 8 -0.93 7.67 -12.60
C THR A 8 -2.33 8.15 -12.23
N SER A 9 -3.35 7.32 -12.44
CA SER A 9 -4.71 7.65 -11.99
C SER A 9 -4.84 7.61 -10.46
N LEU A 10 -4.06 6.76 -9.80
CA LEU A 10 -3.98 6.66 -8.34
C LEU A 10 -3.23 7.85 -7.74
N SER A 11 -2.18 8.36 -8.39
CA SER A 11 -1.45 9.54 -7.88
C SER A 11 -2.35 10.76 -7.81
N HIS A 12 -3.25 10.98 -8.77
CA HIS A 12 -4.22 12.09 -8.72
C HIS A 12 -5.23 12.05 -7.55
N MET A 13 -5.29 10.96 -6.77
CA MET A 13 -6.17 10.86 -5.60
C MET A 13 -5.74 11.75 -4.42
N TRP A 14 -4.46 12.14 -4.32
CA TRP A 14 -3.94 13.00 -3.24
C TRP A 14 -4.71 14.32 -3.13
N ASN A 15 -5.07 14.88 -4.29
CA ASN A 15 -5.75 16.16 -4.40
C ASN A 15 -7.28 16.05 -4.30
N LYS A 16 -7.85 14.84 -4.40
CA LYS A 16 -9.30 14.62 -4.27
C LYS A 16 -9.69 14.27 -2.84
N VAL A 17 -8.97 13.33 -2.22
CA VAL A 17 -9.26 12.86 -0.86
C VAL A 17 -7.96 12.44 -0.16
N PRO A 18 -7.30 13.34 0.60
CA PRO A 18 -6.00 13.05 1.22
C PRO A 18 -6.07 11.92 2.27
N PHE A 19 -7.21 11.75 2.94
CA PHE A 19 -7.43 10.66 3.90
C PHE A 19 -7.34 9.25 3.26
N ILE A 20 -7.83 9.10 2.02
CA ILE A 20 -7.76 7.81 1.31
C ILE A 20 -6.32 7.51 0.92
N THR A 21 -5.52 8.54 0.59
CA THR A 21 -4.10 8.33 0.27
C THR A 21 -3.27 7.89 1.46
N THR A 22 -3.54 8.39 2.67
CA THR A 22 -2.87 7.92 3.89
C THR A 22 -3.27 6.49 4.23
N LEU A 23 -4.55 6.13 4.08
CA LEU A 23 -5.01 4.75 4.29
C LEU A 23 -4.33 3.79 3.30
N ASN A 24 -4.31 4.13 2.01
CA ASN A 24 -3.63 3.32 0.99
C ASN A 24 -2.12 3.17 1.24
N LEU A 25 -1.46 4.22 1.77
CA LEU A 25 -0.06 4.13 2.17
C LEU A 25 0.13 3.07 3.27
N THR A 26 -0.69 3.11 4.33
CA THR A 26 -0.60 2.15 5.43
C THR A 26 -0.88 0.71 5.00
N THR A 27 -1.83 0.48 4.09
CA THR A 27 -2.15 -0.86 3.60
C THR A 27 -1.05 -1.42 2.70
N MET A 28 -0.46 -0.60 1.81
CA MET A 28 0.66 -1.03 0.96
C MET A 28 1.90 -1.37 1.79
N LEU A 29 2.21 -0.56 2.82
CA LEU A 29 3.29 -0.86 3.76
C LEU A 29 3.00 -2.12 4.59
N SER A 30 1.73 -2.39 4.91
CA SER A 30 1.34 -3.61 5.64
C SER A 30 1.56 -4.86 4.80
N LEU A 31 1.18 -4.84 3.52
CA LEU A 31 1.48 -5.94 2.57
C LEU A 31 3.00 -6.20 2.44
N GLY A 32 3.81 -5.14 2.54
CA GLY A 32 5.26 -5.24 2.60
C GLY A 32 5.79 -5.99 3.83
N GLY A 33 5.06 -6.01 4.94
CA GLY A 33 5.46 -6.67 6.18
C GLY A 33 6.53 -5.90 6.95
N LEU A 34 6.35 -4.58 7.11
CA LEU A 34 7.19 -3.78 8.00
C LEU A 34 6.90 -4.15 9.48
N PRO A 35 7.91 -4.13 10.36
CA PRO A 35 7.81 -4.59 11.75
C PRO A 35 6.71 -3.95 12.62
N PRO A 36 6.18 -2.72 12.36
CA PRO A 36 5.01 -2.21 13.10
C PRO A 36 3.65 -2.61 12.51
N LEU A 37 3.58 -3.30 11.36
CA LEU A 37 2.33 -3.56 10.63
C LEU A 37 1.95 -5.05 10.62
N THR A 38 0.65 -5.31 10.59
CA THR A 38 0.05 -6.65 10.75
C THR A 38 0.51 -7.67 9.71
N GLY A 39 0.94 -7.26 8.53
CA GLY A 39 1.48 -8.17 7.51
C GLY A 39 2.86 -8.76 7.81
N PHE A 40 3.54 -8.33 8.88
CA PHE A 40 4.79 -8.96 9.34
C PHE A 40 4.56 -10.19 10.23
N LEU A 41 3.50 -10.18 11.05
CA LEU A 41 3.16 -11.27 11.98
C LEU A 41 3.17 -12.67 11.33
N PRO A 42 2.48 -12.92 10.20
CA PRO A 42 2.46 -14.25 9.60
C PRO A 42 3.84 -14.67 9.06
N LYS A 43 4.64 -13.73 8.52
CA LYS A 43 6.00 -14.04 8.03
C LYS A 43 6.92 -14.41 9.19
N TRP A 44 6.82 -13.68 10.30
CA TRP A 44 7.63 -13.95 11.49
C TRP A 44 7.29 -15.29 12.14
N VAL A 45 5.99 -15.62 12.25
CA VAL A 45 5.55 -16.93 12.76
C VAL A 45 6.04 -18.06 11.86
N ILE A 46 6.02 -17.90 10.53
CA ILE A 46 6.57 -18.90 9.60
C ILE A 46 8.08 -19.09 9.81
N ILE A 47 8.84 -18.00 10.00
CA ILE A 47 10.28 -18.09 10.29
C ILE A 47 10.51 -18.83 11.61
N GLN A 48 9.73 -18.53 12.66
CA GLN A 48 9.85 -19.15 13.97
C GLN A 48 9.52 -20.65 13.94
N GLU A 49 8.52 -21.09 13.18
CA GLU A 49 8.21 -22.53 13.04
C GLU A 49 9.26 -23.26 12.19
N MET A 50 9.83 -22.60 11.17
CA MET A 50 10.86 -23.22 10.33
C MET A 50 12.21 -23.35 11.04
N THR A 51 12.57 -22.40 11.92
CA THR A 51 13.79 -22.51 12.74
C THR A 51 13.68 -23.59 13.80
N LYS A 52 12.47 -23.90 14.30
CA LYS A 52 12.23 -25.06 15.18
C LYS A 52 12.43 -26.40 14.47
N ASN A 53 12.26 -26.44 13.15
CA ASN A 53 12.47 -27.62 12.30
C ASN A 53 13.89 -27.67 11.69
N ASP A 54 14.86 -26.95 12.25
CA ASP A 54 16.27 -26.87 11.82
C ASP A 54 16.50 -26.41 10.36
N ASN A 55 15.47 -25.91 9.68
CA ASN A 55 15.59 -25.46 8.30
C ASN A 55 15.82 -23.94 8.22
N ILE A 56 17.09 -23.54 8.10
CA ILE A 56 17.50 -22.12 8.01
C ILE A 56 17.52 -21.62 6.55
N PHE A 57 17.73 -22.51 5.58
CA PHE A 57 17.89 -22.11 4.18
C PHE A 57 16.57 -21.67 3.53
N MET A 58 15.47 -22.37 3.83
CA MET A 58 14.18 -22.03 3.23
C MET A 58 13.63 -20.66 3.68
N PRO A 59 13.63 -20.30 4.98
CA PRO A 59 13.13 -18.99 5.42
C PRO A 59 13.96 -17.81 4.90
N THR A 60 15.27 -17.99 4.73
CA THR A 60 16.15 -16.93 4.22
C THR A 60 15.88 -16.63 2.74
N LEU A 61 15.62 -17.65 1.91
CA LEU A 61 15.17 -17.45 0.53
C LEU A 61 13.80 -16.73 0.49
N MET A 62 12.86 -17.13 1.35
CA MET A 62 11.54 -16.52 1.43
C MET A 62 11.59 -15.05 1.86
N THR A 63 12.44 -14.69 2.82
CA THR A 63 12.60 -13.28 3.23
C THR A 63 13.20 -12.45 2.11
N LEU A 64 14.22 -12.95 1.40
CA LEU A 64 14.80 -12.26 0.24
C LEU A 64 13.76 -11.98 -0.87
N LEU A 65 12.90 -12.96 -1.19
CA LEU A 65 11.80 -12.76 -2.14
C LEU A 65 10.77 -11.75 -1.63
N ALA A 66 10.49 -11.73 -0.32
CA ALA A 66 9.60 -10.74 0.28
C ALA A 66 10.17 -9.32 0.18
N LEU A 67 11.49 -9.12 0.33
CA LEU A 67 12.13 -7.81 0.14
C LEU A 67 11.96 -7.29 -1.29
N LEU A 68 12.01 -8.17 -2.30
CA LEU A 68 11.78 -7.77 -3.70
C LEU A 68 10.35 -7.26 -3.92
N SER A 69 9.35 -7.94 -3.35
CA SER A 69 7.95 -7.48 -3.40
C SER A 69 7.75 -6.14 -2.68
N LEU A 70 8.47 -5.92 -1.57
CA LEU A 70 8.42 -4.69 -0.80
C LEU A 70 8.93 -3.49 -1.61
N TYR A 71 9.99 -3.65 -2.41
CA TYR A 71 10.49 -2.58 -3.29
C TYR A 71 9.43 -2.11 -4.31
N PHE A 72 8.63 -3.03 -4.84
CA PHE A 72 7.53 -2.66 -5.74
C PHE A 72 6.45 -1.84 -5.02
N TYR A 73 6.06 -2.25 -3.81
CA TYR A 73 5.06 -1.53 -3.02
C TYR A 73 5.53 -0.14 -2.58
N THR A 74 6.80 0.01 -2.18
CA THR A 74 7.35 1.33 -1.79
C THR A 74 7.39 2.30 -2.97
N ARG A 75 7.69 1.83 -4.19
CA ARG A 75 7.63 2.68 -5.39
C ARG A 75 6.22 3.20 -5.68
N ILE A 76 5.20 2.35 -5.51
CA ILE A 76 3.80 2.78 -5.69
C ILE A 76 3.39 3.76 -4.59
N ALA A 77 3.73 3.47 -3.33
CA ALA A 77 3.46 4.36 -2.21
C ALA A 77 4.13 5.74 -2.39
N TYR A 78 5.36 5.75 -2.91
CA TYR A 78 6.12 6.96 -3.17
C TYR A 78 5.46 7.85 -4.23
N THR A 79 5.01 7.25 -5.33
CA THR A 79 4.37 7.99 -6.43
C THR A 79 2.96 8.46 -6.14
N THR A 80 2.33 7.96 -5.07
CA THR A 80 0.92 8.23 -4.76
C THR A 80 0.72 9.12 -3.54
N SER A 81 1.57 9.00 -2.52
CA SER A 81 1.40 9.70 -1.24
C SER A 81 2.55 10.66 -0.90
N LEU A 82 3.80 10.26 -1.16
CA LEU A 82 4.97 11.05 -0.77
C LEU A 82 5.30 12.16 -1.77
N THR A 83 5.00 11.94 -3.05
CA THR A 83 5.25 12.93 -4.11
C THR A 83 3.93 13.45 -4.67
N MET A 84 3.77 14.77 -4.63
CA MET A 84 2.62 15.45 -5.24
C MET A 84 2.80 15.51 -6.76
N PHE A 85 2.18 14.58 -7.49
CA PHE A 85 2.13 14.66 -8.95
C PHE A 85 1.26 15.84 -9.41
N PRO A 86 1.64 16.52 -10.53
CA PRO A 86 0.89 17.64 -11.06
C PRO A 86 -0.53 17.20 -11.45
N THR A 87 -1.52 17.98 -11.01
CA THR A 87 -2.93 17.70 -11.22
C THR A 87 -3.54 18.58 -12.31
N THR A 88 -4.47 18.05 -13.09
CA THR A 88 -5.16 18.80 -14.15
C THR A 88 -6.22 19.75 -13.60
N ASN A 89 -6.50 20.85 -14.32
CA ASN A 89 -7.47 21.88 -13.90
C ASN A 89 -8.91 21.32 -13.71
N ASN A 90 -9.25 20.24 -14.44
CA ASN A 90 -10.53 19.51 -14.30
C ASN A 90 -10.76 18.91 -12.90
N MET A 91 -9.73 18.84 -12.06
CA MET A 91 -9.85 18.33 -10.69
C MET A 91 -10.59 19.31 -9.77
N LYS A 92 -10.53 20.62 -10.03
CA LYS A 92 -11.23 21.65 -9.26
C LYS A 92 -12.75 21.50 -9.33
N MET A 93 -13.28 21.12 -10.51
CA MET A 93 -14.70 20.82 -10.69
C MET A 93 -15.14 19.59 -9.88
N LYS A 94 -14.25 18.62 -9.68
CA LYS A 94 -14.54 17.41 -8.88
C LYS A 94 -14.57 17.67 -7.37
N TRP A 95 -13.99 18.77 -6.88
CA TRP A 95 -14.09 19.15 -5.46
C TRP A 95 -15.50 19.58 -5.07
N GLN A 96 -16.24 20.13 -6.03
CA GLN A 96 -17.59 20.66 -5.80
C GLN A 96 -18.64 19.54 -5.64
N PHE A 97 -18.35 18.34 -6.14
CA PHE A 97 -19.25 17.19 -6.05
C PHE A 97 -18.87 16.30 -4.86
N LYS A 98 -19.79 16.18 -3.89
CA LYS A 98 -19.63 15.24 -2.77
C LYS A 98 -19.68 13.81 -3.28
N ASN A 99 -18.65 13.02 -2.96
CA ASN A 99 -18.54 11.64 -3.40
C ASN A 99 -19.62 10.79 -2.69
N SER A 100 -20.64 10.32 -3.41
CA SER A 100 -21.78 9.58 -2.85
C SER A 100 -21.48 8.12 -2.49
N LYS A 101 -20.24 7.65 -2.67
CA LYS A 101 -19.87 6.27 -2.34
C LYS A 101 -19.59 6.14 -0.85
N GLN A 102 -20.41 5.34 -0.20
CA GLN A 102 -20.20 4.85 1.15
C GLN A 102 -18.94 3.95 1.14
N MET A 103 -17.85 4.42 1.76
CA MET A 103 -16.68 3.58 2.00
C MET A 103 -16.98 2.67 3.18
N MET A 104 -17.30 1.41 2.88
CA MET A 104 -17.33 0.35 3.88
C MET A 104 -15.90 -0.10 4.18
N TYR A 105 -15.13 0.78 4.84
CA TYR A 105 -13.75 0.48 5.27
C TYR A 105 -13.53 0.74 6.76
N LEU A 106 -14.61 0.95 7.51
CA LEU A 106 -14.63 1.06 8.97
C LEU A 106 -15.83 0.25 9.48
N PRO A 107 -15.64 -0.83 10.25
CA PRO A 107 -16.27 -0.90 11.56
C PRO A 107 -15.69 0.16 12.51
#